data_AF-A0A5S4T4Y8-F1
#
_entry.id   AF-A0A5S4T4Y8-F1
#
_cell.length_a   1.000
_cell.length_b   1.000
_cell.length_c   1.000
_cell.angle_alpha   90.00
_cell.angle_beta   90.00
_cell.angle_gamma   90.00
#
_symmetry.space_group_name_H-M   'P 1'
#
loop_
_entity.id
_entity.type
_entity.pdbx_description
1 polymer ?
#
loop_
_entity_poly.entity_id
_entity_poly.type
_entity_poly.pdbx_seq_one_letter_code
_entity_poly.pdbx_strand_id
1 'polypeptide(L)'
;MVIDFIIIIFFVYFVIVGFRRGFWLSMIHLSATIVSLWIASQFYKSIVERLIVFIPYPKTTAFNTTFAFHFNHLQNRFEAIVAFLMITLFCKFILYLIIVTFDKIIAYQ
;
A
#
# COMPACT_ATOMS: atom_id res chain seq x y z
N MET A 1 18.70 -16.68 0.22
CA MET A 1 19.06 -17.02 1.63
C MET A 1 18.99 -15.81 2.55
N VAL A 2 19.81 -14.75 2.36
CA VAL A 2 19.77 -13.57 3.26
C VAL A 2 18.44 -12.81 3.20
N ILE A 3 17.89 -12.62 1.99
CA ILE A 3 16.58 -11.97 1.79
C ILE A 3 15.46 -12.74 2.49
N ASP A 4 15.51 -14.07 2.47
CA ASP A 4 14.49 -14.93 3.09
C ASP A 4 14.47 -14.73 4.61
N PHE A 5 15.64 -14.64 5.25
CA PHE A 5 15.74 -14.33 6.68
C PHE A 5 15.22 -12.94 7.02
N ILE A 6 15.50 -11.93 6.19
CA ILE A 6 14.98 -10.56 6.37
C ILE A 6 13.45 -10.57 6.32
N ILE A 7 12.86 -11.28 5.35
CA ILE A 7 11.40 -11.41 5.23
C ILE A 7 10.80 -12.05 6.48
N ILE A 8 11.40 -13.12 7.01
CA ILE A 8 10.95 -13.78 8.24
C ILE A 8 10.98 -12.81 9.43
N ILE A 9 12.05 -12.03 9.59
CA ILE A 9 12.18 -11.04 10.65
C ILE A 9 11.07 -9.98 10.56
N PHE A 10 10.79 -9.48 9.35
CA PHE A 10 9.67 -8.56 9.15
C PHE A 10 8.34 -9.18 9.54
N PHE A 11 8.10 -10.44 9.18
CA PHE A 11 6.86 -11.14 9.50
C PHE A 11 6.67 -11.27 11.02
N VAL A 12 7.71 -11.71 11.73
CA VAL A 12 7.71 -11.81 13.20
C VAL A 12 7.49 -10.44 13.83
N TYR A 13 8.14 -9.39 13.33
CA TYR A 13 7.96 -8.02 13.82
C TYR A 13 6.52 -7.55 13.67
N PHE A 14 5.90 -7.74 12.50
CA PHE A 14 4.49 -7.37 12.28
C PHE A 14 3.54 -8.12 13.22
N VAL A 15 3.80 -9.41 13.46
CA VAL A 15 3.03 -10.22 14.41
C VAL A 15 3.17 -9.65 15.83
N ILE A 16 4.40 -9.40 16.31
CA ILE A 16 4.65 -8.86 17.66
C ILE A 16 3.97 -7.49 17.84
N VAL A 17 4.09 -6.59 16.87
CA VAL A 17 3.46 -5.26 16.93
C VAL A 17 1.94 -5.36 16.96
N GLY A 18 1.34 -6.29 16.21
CA GLY A 18 -0.09 -6.58 16.26
C GLY A 18 -0.54 -7.11 17.62
N PHE A 19 0.19 -8.08 18.17
CA PHE A 19 -0.10 -8.62 19.51
C PHE A 19 -0.03 -7.54 20.60
N ARG A 20 0.95 -6.63 20.54
CA ARG A 20 1.10 -5.55 21.53
C ARG A 20 -0.10 -4.60 21.59
N ARG A 21 -0.78 -4.37 20.45
CA ARG A 21 -1.94 -3.46 20.34
C ARG A 21 -3.26 -4.11 20.78
N GLY A 22 -3.27 -5.41 21.05
CA GLY A 22 -4.47 -6.19 21.29
C GLY A 22 -5.20 -6.55 19.99
N PHE A 23 -5.99 -7.63 20.07
CA PHE A 23 -6.72 -8.17 18.91
C PHE A 23 -7.74 -7.17 18.34
N TRP A 24 -8.47 -6.46 19.20
CA TRP A 24 -9.51 -5.52 18.80
C TRP A 24 -8.98 -4.33 17.98
N LEU A 25 -7.96 -3.63 18.50
CA LEU A 25 -7.37 -2.49 17.80
C LEU A 25 -6.68 -2.94 16.51
N SER A 26 -6.08 -4.12 16.50
CA SER A 26 -5.52 -4.73 15.30
C SER A 26 -6.58 -5.00 14.23
N MET A 27 -7.77 -5.46 14.62
CA MET A 27 -8.90 -5.69 13.71
C MET A 27 -9.40 -4.39 13.05
N ILE A 28 -9.45 -3.29 13.83
CA ILE A 28 -9.83 -1.96 13.34
C ILE A 28 -8.78 -1.44 12.34
N HIS A 29 -7.49 -1.62 12.64
CA HIS A 29 -6.45 -1.28 11.67
C HIS A 29 -6.52 -2.16 10.42
N LEU A 30 -6.82 -3.45 10.53
CA LEU A 30 -6.98 -4.33 9.39
C LEU A 30 -8.15 -3.89 8.50
N SER A 31 -9.32 -3.62 9.09
CA SER A 31 -10.49 -3.17 8.35
C SER A 31 -10.24 -1.84 7.65
N ALA A 32 -9.56 -0.89 8.30
CA ALA A 32 -9.15 0.36 7.66
C ALA A 32 -8.22 0.14 6.44
N THR A 33 -7.35 -0.87 6.48
CA THR A 33 -6.53 -1.24 5.32
C THR A 33 -7.37 -1.82 4.19
N ILE A 34 -8.34 -2.67 4.50
CA ILE A 34 -9.26 -3.23 3.50
C ILE A 34 -10.10 -2.11 2.87
N VAL A 35 -10.63 -1.19 3.68
CA VAL A 35 -11.40 -0.03 3.20
C VAL A 35 -10.54 0.87 2.32
N SER A 36 -9.29 1.15 2.69
CA SER A 36 -8.41 1.98 1.85
C SER A 36 -8.12 1.33 0.49
N LEU A 37 -7.92 0.01 0.46
CA LEU A 37 -7.75 -0.76 -0.78
C LEU A 37 -9.02 -0.74 -1.63
N TRP A 38 -10.20 -0.87 -0.99
CA TRP A 38 -11.49 -0.80 -1.67
C TRP A 38 -11.70 0.57 -2.30
N ILE A 39 -11.47 1.66 -1.56
CA ILE A 39 -11.54 3.04 -2.09
C ILE A 39 -10.58 3.19 -3.28
N ALA A 40 -9.32 2.77 -3.13
CA ALA A 40 -8.35 2.84 -4.22
C ALA A 40 -8.83 2.09 -5.48
N SER A 41 -9.47 0.93 -5.32
CA SER A 41 -10.01 0.14 -6.46
C SER A 41 -11.09 0.88 -7.25
N GLN A 42 -11.84 1.78 -6.61
CA GLN A 42 -12.89 2.56 -7.26
C GLN A 42 -12.33 3.81 -7.95
N PHE A 43 -11.33 4.46 -7.35
CA PHE A 43 -10.91 5.81 -7.77
C PHE A 43 -9.56 5.87 -8.51
N TYR A 44 -8.76 4.79 -8.56
CA TYR A 44 -7.43 4.85 -9.17
C TYR A 44 -7.45 5.31 -10.63
N LYS A 45 -8.43 4.85 -11.43
CA LYS A 45 -8.52 5.17 -12.86
C LYS A 45 -8.62 6.68 -13.09
N SER A 46 -9.41 7.38 -12.29
CA SER A 46 -9.57 8.84 -12.39
C SER A 46 -8.29 9.60 -12.02
N ILE A 47 -7.36 9.00 -11.29
CA ILE A 47 -6.07 9.63 -10.96
C ILE A 47 -5.03 9.37 -12.05
N VAL A 48 -5.06 8.21 -12.71
CA VAL A 48 -4.11 7.83 -13.78
C VAL A 48 -4.04 8.89 -14.88
N GLU A 49 -5.19 9.40 -15.34
CA GLU A 49 -5.25 10.42 -16.41
C GLU A 49 -4.47 11.69 -16.07
N ARG A 50 -4.39 12.04 -14.78
CA ARG A 50 -3.61 13.19 -14.30
C ARG A 50 -2.16 12.82 -14.02
N LEU A 51 -1.90 11.57 -13.64
CA LEU A 51 -0.59 11.10 -13.20
C LEU A 51 0.41 10.96 -14.37
N ILE A 52 -0.07 10.76 -15.60
CA ILE A 52 0.73 10.71 -16.84
C ILE A 52 1.75 11.84 -16.93
N VAL A 53 1.37 13.05 -16.50
CA VAL A 53 2.21 14.25 -16.63
C VAL A 53 3.25 14.35 -15.50
N PHE A 54 3.02 13.70 -14.36
CA PHE A 54 3.85 13.86 -13.16
C PHE A 54 4.88 12.75 -12.98
N ILE A 55 4.57 11.51 -13.33
CA ILE A 55 5.42 10.36 -13.05
C ILE A 55 5.75 9.61 -14.35
N PRO A 56 6.89 9.89 -14.99
CA PRO A 56 7.30 9.19 -16.20
C PRO A 56 7.63 7.72 -15.89
N TYR A 57 7.31 6.82 -16.82
CA TYR A 57 7.70 5.42 -16.69
C TYR A 57 9.22 5.33 -16.84
N PRO A 58 9.92 4.68 -15.89
CA PRO A 58 11.35 4.46 -16.00
C PRO A 58 11.61 3.45 -17.12
N LYS A 59 12.09 3.95 -18.26
CA LYS A 59 12.54 3.09 -19.36
C LYS A 59 13.83 2.39 -18.93
N THR A 60 13.79 1.08 -18.75
CA THR A 60 14.98 0.29 -18.47
C THR A 60 15.66 -0.07 -19.79
N THR A 61 16.92 0.31 -19.96
CA THR A 61 17.78 -0.19 -21.04
C THR A 61 18.35 -1.54 -20.64
N ALA A 62 17.48 -2.54 -20.45
CA ALA A 62 17.92 -3.90 -20.18
C ALA A 62 18.44 -4.54 -21.48
N PHE A 63 19.69 -5.00 -21.46
CA PHE A 63 20.38 -5.55 -22.64
C PHE A 63 19.76 -6.87 -23.14
N ASN A 64 18.95 -7.55 -22.32
CA ASN A 64 18.32 -8.81 -22.69
C ASN A 64 16.96 -9.01 -22.00
N THR A 65 15.87 -8.92 -22.77
CA THR A 65 14.48 -9.07 -22.31
C THR A 65 13.83 -10.37 -22.81
N THR A 66 14.63 -11.36 -23.23
CA THR A 66 14.12 -12.64 -23.79
C THR A 66 13.15 -13.39 -22.87
N PHE A 67 13.28 -13.22 -21.55
CA PHE A 67 12.39 -13.83 -20.56
C PHE A 67 11.36 -12.84 -19.96
N ALA A 68 11.32 -11.59 -20.43
CA ALA A 68 10.38 -10.60 -19.93
C ALA A 68 9.02 -10.74 -20.64
N PHE A 69 7.96 -10.81 -19.85
CA PHE A 69 6.60 -10.71 -20.38
C PHE A 69 6.37 -9.32 -20.97
N HIS A 70 6.00 -9.29 -22.25
CA HIS A 70 5.69 -8.05 -22.94
C HIS A 70 4.24 -7.66 -22.62
N PHE A 71 4.06 -6.59 -21.85
CA PHE A 71 2.73 -6.05 -21.56
C PHE A 71 2.41 -4.88 -22.49
N ASN A 72 1.17 -4.87 -22.98
CA ASN A 72 0.62 -3.73 -23.69
C ASN A 72 0.38 -2.56 -22.72
N HIS A 73 0.66 -1.34 -23.18
CA HIS A 73 0.47 -0.09 -22.43
C HIS A 73 1.21 -0.07 -21.07
N LEU A 74 2.52 -0.38 -21.10
CA LEU A 74 3.36 -0.49 -19.91
C LEU A 74 3.37 0.78 -19.04
N GLN A 75 3.39 1.95 -19.68
CA GLN A 75 3.26 3.27 -19.03
C GLN A 75 1.95 3.36 -18.22
N ASN A 76 0.81 3.17 -18.86
CA ASN A 76 -0.50 3.29 -18.22
C ASN A 76 -0.67 2.28 -17.06
N ARG A 77 -0.11 1.08 -17.20
CA ARG A 77 -0.13 0.07 -16.13
C ARG A 77 0.72 0.48 -14.93
N PHE A 78 1.91 1.01 -15.18
CA PHE A 78 2.77 1.54 -14.13
C PHE A 78 2.07 2.66 -13.37
N GLU A 79 1.51 3.64 -14.06
CA GLU A 79 0.75 4.73 -13.46
C GLU A 79 -0.48 4.24 -12.70
N ALA A 80 -1.20 3.24 -13.20
CA ALA A 80 -2.33 2.64 -12.50
C ALA A 80 -1.92 2.04 -11.16
N ILE A 81 -0.79 1.34 -11.11
CA ILE A 81 -0.25 0.78 -9.87
C ILE A 81 0.16 1.91 -8.92
N VAL A 82 0.86 2.93 -9.43
CA VAL A 82 1.29 4.07 -8.61
C VAL A 82 0.09 4.85 -8.06
N ALA A 83 -0.93 5.13 -8.89
CA ALA A 83 -2.16 5.78 -8.48
C ALA A 83 -2.91 4.98 -7.42
N PHE A 84 -3.04 3.66 -7.62
CA PHE A 84 -3.67 2.77 -6.65
C PHE A 84 -2.94 2.80 -5.30
N LEU A 85 -1.60 2.68 -5.31
CA LEU A 85 -0.79 2.74 -4.10
C LEU A 85 -0.89 4.09 -3.42
N MET A 86 -0.86 5.18 -4.18
CA MET A 86 -0.99 6.54 -3.64
C MET A 86 -2.32 6.72 -2.91
N ILE A 87 -3.45 6.36 -3.55
CA ILE A 87 -4.78 6.46 -2.90
C ILE A 87 -4.84 5.56 -1.67
N THR A 88 -4.36 4.32 -1.77
CA THR A 88 -4.36 3.38 -0.65
C THR A 88 -3.62 3.97 0.54
N LEU A 89 -2.41 4.51 0.32
CA LEU A 89 -1.59 5.08 1.38
C LEU A 89 -2.23 6.33 1.98
N PHE A 90 -2.75 7.25 1.17
CA PHE A 90 -3.43 8.45 1.66
C PHE A 90 -4.69 8.12 2.46
N CYS A 91 -5.58 7.27 1.94
CA CYS A 91 -6.78 6.85 2.66
C CYS A 91 -6.42 6.11 3.94
N LYS A 92 -5.43 5.21 3.90
CA LYS A 92 -4.97 4.48 5.07
C LYS A 92 -4.40 5.41 6.13
N PHE A 93 -3.61 6.40 5.72
CA PHE A 93 -3.04 7.40 6.61
C PHE A 93 -4.13 8.22 7.32
N ILE A 94 -5.12 8.70 6.58
CA ILE A 94 -6.27 9.43 7.16
C ILE A 94 -7.03 8.55 8.16
N LEU A 95 -7.38 7.32 7.78
CA LEU A 95 -8.08 6.39 8.68
C LEU A 95 -7.23 6.05 9.91
N TYR A 96 -5.91 5.94 9.76
CA TYR A 96 -5.00 5.72 10.88
C TYR A 96 -5.02 6.88 11.87
N LEU A 97 -4.98 8.13 11.39
CA LEU A 97 -5.08 9.32 12.26
C LEU A 97 -6.38 9.34 13.06
N ILE A 98 -7.49 8.95 12.43
CA ILE A 98 -8.78 8.81 13.10
C ILE A 98 -8.68 7.77 14.22
N ILE A 99 -8.22 6.55 13.89
CA ILE A 99 -8.11 5.44 14.86
C ILE A 99 -7.23 5.84 16.06
N VAL A 100 -6.06 6.44 15.81
CA VAL A 100 -5.14 6.85 16.89
C VAL A 100 -5.73 7.94 17.78
N THR A 101 -6.56 8.84 17.22
CA THR A 101 -7.24 9.86 18.01
C THR A 101 -8.23 9.23 18.98
N PHE A 102 -9.02 8.25 18.54
CA PHE A 102 -9.96 7.54 19.41
C PHE A 102 -9.28 6.64 20.44
N ASP A 103 -8.19 5.96 20.06
CA ASP A 103 -7.40 5.11 20.96
C ASP A 103 -6.90 5.90 22.19
N LYS A 104 -6.40 7.12 21.97
CA LYS A 104 -5.95 8.00 23.07
C LYS A 104 -7.07 8.50 23.96
N ILE A 105 -8.28 8.70 23.43
CA ILE A 105 -9.42 9.18 24.23
C ILE A 105 -9.93 8.09 25.18
N ILE A 106 -9.97 6.84 24.72
CA ILE A 106 -10.46 5.70 25.50
C ILE A 106 -9.46 5.31 26.61
N ALA A 107 -8.16 5.46 26.38
CA ALA A 107 -7.12 5.11 27.35
C ALA A 107 -7.00 6.08 28.55
N TYR A 108 -7.66 7.24 28.52
CA TYR A 108 -7.65 8.24 29.60
C TYR A 108 -8.94 8.25 30.45
N GLN A 109 -9.83 7.25 30.27
CA GLN A 109 -10.93 6.95 31.19
C GLN A 109 -10.53 5.81 32.14
#